data_AF-A0A392TXZ3-F1
#
_entry.id   AF-A0A392TXZ3-F1
#
_cell.length_a   1.000
_cell.length_b   1.000
_cell.length_c   1.000
_cell.angle_alpha   90.00
_cell.angle_beta   90.00
_cell.angle_gamma   90.00
#
_symmetry.space_group_name_H-M   'P 1'
#
loop_
_entity.id
_entity.type
_entity.pdbx_description
1 polymer ?
#
loop_
_entity_poly.entity_id
_entity_poly.type
_entity_poly.pdbx_seq_one_letter_code
_entity_poly.pdbx_strand_id
1 'polypeptide(L)' 'VDWGYLDEVMGRMSFPTLWRKWIKECVCMATASVLVNGSPTEELPLERGLRQGDPLSSFLFLLAA' A
#
# COMPACT_ATOMS: atom_id res chain seq x y z
N VAL A 1 3.19 6.07 -3.00
CA VAL A 1 3.33 4.85 -3.83
C VAL A 1 2.02 4.64 -4.57
N ASP A 2 2.07 4.72 -5.89
CA ASP A 2 0.94 4.33 -6.74
C ASP A 2 0.86 2.80 -6.80
N TRP A 3 -0.33 2.22 -6.58
CA TRP A 3 -0.49 0.77 -6.50
C TRP A 3 -0.47 0.09 -7.86
N GLY A 4 -0.92 0.78 -8.92
CA GLY A 4 -0.84 0.27 -10.28
C GLY A 4 0.60 0.16 -10.74
N TYR A 5 1.40 1.21 -10.50
CA TYR A 5 2.83 1.21 -10.76
C TYR A 5 3.57 0.11 -9.97
N LEU A 6 3.25 -0.07 -8.68
CA LEU A 6 3.85 -1.12 -7.86
C LEU A 6 3.58 -2.52 -8.44
N ASP A 7 2.33 -2.83 -8.83
CA ASP A 7 1.99 -4.13 -9.44
C ASP A 7 2.69 -4.33 -10.80
N GLU A 8 2.84 -3.25 -11.59
CA GLU A 8 3.59 -3.29 -12.84
C GLU A 8 5.06 -3.60 -12.61
N VAL A 9 5.73 -2.93 -11.66
CA VAL A 9 7.15 -3.19 -11.35
C VAL A 9 7.33 -4.62 -10.84
N MET A 10 6.47 -5.08 -9.93
CA MET A 10 6.50 -6.46 -9.46
C MET A 10 6.31 -7.46 -10.62
N GLY A 11 5.44 -7.14 -11.58
CA GLY A 11 5.25 -7.92 -12.81
C GLY A 11 6.51 -7.99 -13.66
N ARG A 12 7.20 -6.86 -13.87
CA ARG A 12 8.47 -6.79 -14.60
C ARG A 12 9.60 -7.55 -13.91
N MET A 13 9.58 -7.62 -12.58
CA MET A 13 10.51 -8.42 -11.77
C MET A 13 10.12 -9.90 -11.66
N SER A 14 9.12 -10.36 -12.42
CA SER A 14 8.68 -11.76 -12.46
C SER A 14 8.13 -12.30 -11.12
N PHE A 15 7.55 -11.44 -10.27
CA PHE A 15 6.87 -11.91 -9.06
C PHE A 15 5.64 -12.76 -9.44
N PRO A 16 5.40 -13.91 -8.75
CA PRO A 16 4.25 -14.75 -9.03
C PRO A 16 2.93 -13.99 -8.92
N THR A 17 1.99 -14.25 -9.83
CA THR A 17 0.68 -13.60 -9.86
C THR A 17 -0.08 -13.72 -8.55
N LEU A 18 0.02 -14.87 -7.86
CA LEU A 18 -0.59 -15.05 -6.54
C LEU A 18 -0.01 -14.08 -5.50
N TRP A 19 1.30 -13.90 -5.50
CA TRP A 19 1.99 -12.98 -4.59
C TRP A 19 1.59 -11.52 -4.85
N ARG A 20 1.54 -11.12 -6.13
CA ARG A 20 1.08 -9.79 -6.51
C ARG A 20 -0.37 -9.53 -6.08
N LYS A 21 -1.24 -10.53 -6.22
CA LYS A 21 -2.63 -10.45 -5.73
C LYS A 21 -2.68 -10.22 -4.22
N TRP A 22 -1.89 -10.96 -3.43
CA TRP A 22 -1.84 -10.74 -1.97
C TRP A 22 -1.36 -9.34 -1.61
N ILE A 23 -0.29 -8.85 -2.25
CA ILE A 23 0.18 -7.48 -2.02
C ILE A 23 -0.90 -6.45 -2.37
N LYS A 24 -1.61 -6.64 -3.49
CA LYS A 24 -2.71 -5.77 -3.90
C LYS A 24 -3.82 -5.71 -2.85
N GLU A 25 -4.27 -6.86 -2.34
CA GLU A 25 -5.27 -6.90 -1.26
C GLU A 25 -4.74 -6.20 0.01
N CYS A 26 -3.48 -6.44 0.40
CA CYS A 26 -2.88 -5.81 1.58
C CYS A 26 -2.82 -4.27 1.49
N VAL A 27 -2.56 -3.71 0.31
CA VAL A 27 -2.46 -2.25 0.14
C VAL A 27 -3.82 -1.59 -0.12
N CYS A 28 -4.72 -2.24 -0.87
CA CYS A 28 -6.00 -1.66 -1.28
C CYS A 28 -7.06 -1.63 -0.17
N MET A 29 -6.94 -2.48 0.85
CA MET A 29 -7.90 -2.52 1.97
C MET A 29 -7.59 -1.51 3.08
N ALA A 30 -6.56 -0.67 2.90
CA ALA A 30 -6.12 0.26 3.94
C ALA A 30 -7.06 1.47 4.07
N THR A 31 -7.50 1.74 5.29
CA THR A 31 -8.20 2.97 5.68
C THR A 31 -7.31 3.82 6.60
N ALA A 32 -7.58 5.13 6.67
CA ALA A 32 -6.92 6.04 7.60
C ALA A 32 -7.89 7.08 8.13
N SER A 33 -7.67 7.54 9.36
CA SER A 33 -8.32 8.74 9.92
C SER A 33 -7.28 9.82 10.14
N VAL A 34 -7.71 11.08 10.05
CA VAL A 34 -6.87 12.23 10.38
C VAL A 34 -7.15 12.63 11.81
N LEU A 35 -6.11 12.83 12.62
CA LEU A 35 -6.29 13.38 13.96
C LEU A 35 -6.42 14.90 13.89
N VAL A 36 -7.56 15.43 14.30
CA VAL A 36 -7.82 16.87 14.43
C VAL A 36 -7.95 17.20 15.92
N ASN A 37 -7.01 17.98 16.45
CA ASN A 37 -6.92 18.29 17.89
C ASN A 37 -6.90 17.03 18.78
N GLY A 38 -6.24 15.96 18.31
CA GLY A 38 -6.13 14.68 19.03
C GLY A 38 -7.36 13.76 18.91
N SER A 39 -8.42 14.19 18.25
CA SER A 39 -9.60 13.35 17.98
C SER A 39 -9.58 12.83 16.53
N PRO A 40 -9.82 11.54 16.29
CA PRO A 40 -9.87 10.99 14.93
C PRO A 40 -11.10 11.47 14.17
N THR A 41 -10.92 11.78 12.89
CA THR A 41 -12.04 11.91 11.94
C THR A 41 -12.64 10.55 11.60
N GLU A 42 -13.69 10.55 10.79
CA GLU A 42 -14.15 9.35 10.10
C GLU A 42 -13.00 8.69 9.30
N GLU A 43 -13.11 7.37 9.15
CA GLU A 43 -12.17 6.61 8.33
C GLU A 43 -12.37 6.92 6.85
N LEU A 44 -11.25 7.11 6.17
CA LEU A 44 -11.19 7.38 4.75
C LEU A 44 -10.49 6.22 4.07
N PRO A 45 -11.03 5.68 2.96
CA PRO A 45 -10.31 4.70 2.16
C PRO A 45 -9.07 5.38 1.55
N LEU A 46 -7.95 4.67 1.57
CA LEU A 46 -6.77 5.10 0.84
C LEU A 46 -6.90 4.70 -0.63
N GLU A 47 -6.38 5.53 -1.53
CA GLU A 47 -6.29 5.21 -2.97
C GLU A 47 -4.83 4.98 -3.42
N ARG A 48 -3.89 5.34 -2.56
CA ARG A 48 -2.44 5.26 -2.79
C ARG A 48 -1.68 5.29 -1.47
N GLY A 49 -0.42 4.90 -1.53
CA GLY A 49 0.49 4.93 -0.38
C GLY A 49 0.69 3.56 0.25
N LEU A 50 1.55 3.53 1.26
CA LEU A 50 1.87 2.33 2.04
C LEU A 50 1.78 2.70 3.51
N ARG A 51 1.36 1.75 4.35
CA ARG A 51 1.20 2.00 5.78
C ARG A 51 2.56 2.07 6.46
N GLN A 52 2.90 3.22 7.03
CA GLN A 52 4.15 3.38 7.78
C GLN A 52 4.14 2.49 9.03
N GLY A 53 5.28 1.85 9.32
CA GLY A 53 5.40 0.89 10.42
C GLY A 53 4.94 -0.53 10.08
N ASP A 54 4.37 -0.75 8.89
CA ASP A 54 4.15 -2.10 8.38
C ASP A 54 5.48 -2.69 7.88
N PRO A 55 5.87 -3.91 8.32
CA PRO A 55 7.12 -4.55 7.90
C PRO A 55 7.29 -4.69 6.39
N LEU A 56 6.19 -4.83 5.63
CA LEU A 56 6.24 -4.96 4.17
C LEU A 56 6.43 -3.62 3.46
N SER A 57 5.95 -2.52 4.06
CA SER A 57 5.95 -1.21 3.41
C SER A 57 7.33 -0.74 3.00
N SER A 58 8.36 -1.03 3.81
CA SER A 58 9.75 -0.64 3.46
C SER A 58 10.23 -1.32 2.18
N PHE A 59 9.92 -2.62 2.00
CA PHE A 59 10.31 -3.36 0.81
C PHE A 59 9.51 -2.90 -0.41
N LEU A 60 8.19 -2.76 -0.27
CA LEU A 60 7.32 -2.32 -1.36
C LEU A 60 7.64 -0.89 -1.82
N PHE A 61 8.07 -0.01 -0.90
CA PHE A 61 8.54 1.33 -1.25
C PHE A 61 9.78 1.28 -2.15
N LEU A 62 10.75 0.41 -1.83
CA LEU A 62 11.97 0.25 -2.65
C LEU A 62 11.67 -0.27 -4.05
N LEU A 63 10.65 -1.13 -4.20
CA LEU A 63 10.21 -1.59 -5.52
C LEU A 63 9.57 -0.48 -6.35
N ALA A 64 8.87 0.44 -5.70
CA ALA A 64 8.16 1.53 -6.37
C ALA A 64 8.91 2.88 -6.34
N ALA A 65 10.21 2.86 -6.01
CA ALA A 65 11.07 4.05 -5.94
C ALA A 65 11.45 4.60 -7.33
#